data_AF-A0A962T4B7-F1
#
_entry.id   AF-A0A962T4B7-F1
#
_cell.length_a   1.000
_cell.length_b   1.000
_cell.length_c   1.000
_cell.angle_alpha   90.00
_cell.angle_beta   90.00
_cell.angle_gamma   90.00
#
_symmetry.space_group_name_H-M   'P 1'
#
loop_
_entity.id
_entity.type
_entity.pdbx_description
1 polymer ?
#
loop_
_entity_poly.entity_id
_entity_poly.type
_entity_poly.pdbx_seq_one_letter_code
_entity_poly.pdbx_strand_id
1 'polypeptide(L)' 'MARREGLDPALAHAVIAAESAYRPGARSPKGAVGLMQLMPATAERFGVPRGQRHDPEANLRAGLRYLKWLIAYFDGD' A
#
# COMPACT_ATOMS: atom_id res chain seq x y z
N MET A 1 2.22 6.43 10.70
CA MET A 1 2.69 6.48 9.30
C MET A 1 1.74 7.31 8.42
N ALA A 2 0.44 6.98 8.34
CA ALA A 2 -0.55 7.70 7.52
C ALA A 2 -0.54 9.23 7.66
N ARG A 3 -0.56 9.76 8.90
CA ARG A 3 -0.46 11.21 9.14
C ARG A 3 0.78 11.87 8.54
N ARG A 4 1.92 11.16 8.51
CA ARG A 4 3.16 11.67 7.90
C ARG A 4 3.06 11.80 6.38
N GLU A 5 2.22 10.97 5.76
CA GLU A 5 1.92 11.06 4.33
C GLU A 5 0.79 12.08 4.04
N GLY A 6 0.17 12.67 5.06
CA GLY A 6 -0.97 13.57 4.91
C GLY A 6 -2.31 12.85 4.70
N LEU A 7 -2.39 11.57 5.08
CA LEU A 7 -3.60 10.76 4.96
C LEU A 7 -4.30 10.61 6.31
N ASP A 8 -5.63 10.58 6.28
CA ASP A 8 -6.44 10.19 7.43
C ASP A 8 -6.10 8.73 7.82
N PRO A 9 -5.69 8.46 9.07
CA PRO A 9 -5.50 7.10 9.57
C PRO A 9 -6.72 6.19 9.37
N ALA A 10 -7.95 6.72 9.50
CA ALA A 10 -9.17 5.92 9.30
C ALA A 10 -9.27 5.40 7.86
N LEU A 11 -8.94 6.24 6.87
CA LEU A 11 -8.87 5.82 5.46
C LEU A 11 -7.83 4.72 5.26
N ALA A 12 -6.64 4.89 5.84
CA ALA A 12 -5.59 3.87 5.76
C ALA A 12 -6.07 2.52 6.35
N HIS A 13 -6.72 2.54 7.51
CA HIS A 13 -7.28 1.34 8.14
C HIS A 13 -8.36 0.69 7.29
N ALA A 14 -9.26 1.47 6.69
CA ALA A 14 -10.29 0.97 5.80
C ALA A 14 -9.70 0.26 4.57
N VAL A 15 -8.67 0.84 3.96
CA VAL A 15 -7.98 0.24 2.80
C VAL A 15 -7.28 -1.06 3.20
N ILE A 16 -6.51 -1.08 4.30
CA ILE A 16 -5.82 -2.32 4.75
C ILE A 16 -6.84 -3.43 5.05
N ALA A 17 -7.97 -3.08 5.68
CA ALA A 17 -9.03 -4.03 5.99
C ALA A 17 -9.61 -4.65 4.71
N ALA A 18 -9.92 -3.82 3.71
CA ALA A 18 -10.47 -4.26 2.43
C ALA A 18 -9.48 -5.12 1.62
N GLU A 19 -8.20 -4.75 1.61
CA GLU A 19 -7.19 -5.38 0.77
C GLU A 19 -6.68 -6.71 1.33
N SER A 20 -6.40 -6.79 2.63
CA SER A 20 -5.71 -7.95 3.22
C SER A 20 -6.38 -8.52 4.46
N ALA A 21 -7.36 -7.81 5.05
CA ALA A 21 -7.84 -8.05 6.40
C ALA A 21 -6.69 -8.11 7.43
N TYR A 22 -5.72 -7.20 7.30
CA TYR A 22 -4.52 -7.11 8.15
C TYR A 22 -3.58 -8.33 8.09
N ARG A 23 -3.63 -9.13 7.02
CA ARG A 23 -2.73 -10.28 6.83
C ARG A 23 -1.47 -9.86 6.06
N PRO A 24 -0.30 -9.72 6.72
CA PRO A 24 0.93 -9.28 6.04
C PRO A 24 1.45 -10.27 5.00
N GLY A 25 1.11 -11.56 5.14
CA GLY A 25 1.45 -12.60 4.16
C GLY A 25 0.47 -12.72 3.00
N ALA A 26 -0.55 -11.86 2.89
CA ALA A 26 -1.57 -11.96 1.86
C ALA A 26 -0.96 -11.86 0.45
N ARG A 27 -1.36 -12.77 -0.43
CA ARG A 27 -1.00 -12.75 -1.85
C ARG A 27 -2.24 -13.03 -2.70
N SER A 28 -2.55 -12.13 -3.63
CA SER A 28 -3.67 -12.34 -4.56
C SER A 28 -3.28 -13.31 -5.69
N PRO A 29 -4.27 -13.89 -6.40
CA PRO A 29 -4.01 -14.70 -7.59
C PRO A 29 -3.25 -13.95 -8.69
N LYS A 30 -3.44 -12.62 -8.78
CA LYS A 30 -2.76 -11.73 -9.73
C LYS A 30 -1.36 -11.30 -9.27
N GLY A 31 -0.96 -11.70 -8.06
CA GLY A 31 0.38 -11.45 -7.53
C GLY A 31 0.54 -10.17 -6.71
N ALA A 32 -0.56 -9.51 -6.32
CA ALA A 32 -0.52 -8.45 -5.33
C ALA A 32 -0.07 -9.01 -3.97
N VAL A 33 0.67 -8.23 -3.16
CA VAL A 33 1.29 -8.71 -1.93
C VAL A 33 1.14 -7.76 -0.76
N GLY A 34 1.07 -8.34 0.44
CA GLY A 34 1.16 -7.63 1.71
C GLY A 34 -0.12 -6.93 2.15
N LEU A 35 0.02 -6.08 3.18
CA LEU A 35 -1.08 -5.40 3.87
C LEU A 35 -1.93 -4.52 2.95
N MET A 36 -1.29 -3.86 1.98
CA MET A 36 -1.96 -2.95 1.05
C MET A 36 -2.05 -3.53 -0.38
N GLN A 37 -1.86 -4.84 -0.54
CA GLN A 37 -1.98 -5.56 -1.81
C GLN A 37 -1.33 -4.83 -2.99
N LEU A 38 -0.07 -4.45 -2.82
CA LEU A 38 0.67 -3.79 -3.90
C LEU A 38 1.03 -4.80 -4.98
N MET A 39 0.78 -4.43 -6.23
CA MET A 39 1.36 -5.14 -7.36
C MET A 39 2.89 -5.00 -7.34
N PRO A 40 3.66 -6.02 -7.78
CA PRO A 40 5.11 -6.00 -7.81
C PRO A 40 5.74 -4.73 -8.39
N ALA A 41 5.23 -4.28 -9.55
CA ALA A 41 5.71 -3.08 -10.22
C ALA A 41 5.40 -1.80 -9.43
N THR A 42 4.22 -1.72 -8.80
CA THR A 42 3.85 -0.60 -7.93
C THR A 42 4.74 -0.56 -6.69
N ALA A 43 4.97 -1.70 -6.04
CA ALA A 43 5.86 -1.80 -4.90
C ALA A 43 7.26 -1.27 -5.24
N GLU A 44 7.82 -1.67 -6.39
CA GLU A 44 9.12 -1.16 -6.87
C GLU A 44 9.09 0.36 -7.13
N ARG A 45 8.06 0.86 -7.83
CA ARG A 45 7.89 2.30 -8.10
C ARG A 45 7.89 3.14 -6.83
N PHE A 46 7.37 2.60 -5.72
CA PHE A 46 7.31 3.29 -4.42
C PHE A 46 8.42 2.87 -3.43
N GLY A 47 9.49 2.24 -3.93
CA GLY A 47 10.73 2.03 -3.19
C GLY A 47 10.82 0.71 -2.41
N VAL A 48 9.99 -0.29 -2.73
CA VAL A 48 10.01 -1.61 -2.10
C VAL A 48 10.55 -2.63 -3.09
N PRO A 49 11.84 -2.99 -2.99
CA PRO A 49 12.45 -3.98 -3.88
C PRO A 49 11.87 -5.37 -3.63
N ARG A 50 12.01 -6.28 -4.61
CA ARG A 50 11.46 -7.65 -4.57
C ARG A 50 11.66 -8.38 -3.24
N GLY A 51 12.85 -8.30 -2.64
CA GLY A 51 13.17 -8.98 -1.38
C GLY A 51 12.45 -8.44 -0.14
N GLN A 52 11.87 -7.24 -0.21
CA GLN A 52 11.22 -6.57 0.93
C GLN A 52 9.70 -6.45 0.78
N ARG A 53 9.10 -7.00 -0.29
CA ARG A 53 7.66 -6.83 -0.55
C ARG A 53 6.74 -7.46 0.50
N HIS A 54 7.25 -8.47 1.20
CA HIS A 54 6.57 -9.14 2.31
C HIS A 54 6.90 -8.52 3.67
N ASP A 55 7.81 -7.54 3.73
CA ASP A 55 8.02 -6.76 4.93
C ASP A 55 6.77 -5.87 5.16
N PRO A 56 6.05 -6.05 6.28
CA PRO A 56 4.79 -5.35 6.51
C PRO A 56 4.95 -3.83 6.57
N GLU A 57 6.07 -3.35 7.13
CA GLU A 57 6.33 -1.92 7.28
C GLU A 57 6.64 -1.27 5.92
N ALA A 58 7.52 -1.89 5.13
CA ALA A 58 7.85 -1.44 3.78
C ALA A 58 6.61 -1.43 2.89
N ASN A 59 5.81 -2.51 2.93
CA ASN A 59 4.56 -2.62 2.17
C ASN A 59 3.55 -1.53 2.54
N LEU A 60 3.32 -1.32 3.84
CA LEU A 60 2.43 -0.28 4.36
C LEU A 60 2.90 1.12 3.95
N ARG A 61 4.20 1.40 4.09
CA ARG A 61 4.77 2.70 3.72
C ARG A 61 4.59 3.00 2.24
N ALA A 62 4.91 2.04 1.38
CA ALA A 62 4.74 2.20 -0.06
C ALA A 62 3.26 2.32 -0.45
N GLY A 63 2.38 1.56 0.18
CA GLY A 63 0.96 1.62 -0.11
C GLY A 63 0.32 2.94 0.30
N LEU A 64 0.76 3.54 1.42
CA LEU A 64 0.32 4.88 1.82
C LEU A 64 0.81 5.96 0.83
N ARG A 65 2.07 5.87 0.38
CA ARG A 65 2.60 6.78 -0.65
C ARG A 65 1.86 6.63 -1.98
N TYR A 66 1.52 5.40 -2.35
CA TYR A 66 0.75 5.14 -3.55
C TYR A 66 -0.68 5.66 -3.43
N LEU A 67 -1.35 5.44 -2.30
CA LEU A 67 -2.69 5.97 -2.04
C LEU A 67 -2.72 7.49 -2.10
N LYS A 68 -1.74 8.17 -1.50
CA LYS A 68 -1.57 9.61 -1.61
C LYS A 68 -1.42 10.06 -3.06
N TRP A 69 -0.59 9.36 -3.83
CA TRP A 69 -0.39 9.65 -5.25
C TRP A 69 -1.69 9.49 -6.05
N LEU A 70 -2.50 8.45 -5.77
CA LEU A 70 -3.80 8.25 -6.42
C LEU A 70 -4.77 9.40 -6.11
N ILE A 71 -4.87 9.80 -4.85
CA ILE A 71 -5.73 10.92 -4.44
C ILE A 71 -5.31 12.19 -5.20
N ALA A 72 -4.02 12.52 -5.20
CA ALA A 72 -3.53 13.70 -5.91
C ALA A 72 -3.70 13.61 -7.44
N TYR A 73 -3.62 12.42 -8.02
CA TYR A 73 -3.81 12.19 -9.45
C TYR A 73 -5.25 12.46 -9.88
N PHE A 74 -6.24 11.96 -9.11
CA PHE A 74 -7.65 12.12 -9.43
C PHE A 74 -8.28 13.41 -8.91
N ASP A 75 -7.69 14.10 -7.94
CA ASP A 75 -8.14 15.42 -7.46
C ASP A 75 -7.72 16.55 -8.43
N GLY A 76 -6.83 16.26 -9.38
CA GLY A 76 -6.41 17.17 -10.44
C GLY A 76 -7.13 16.98 -11.79
N ASP A 77 -8.11 16.07 -11.86
CA ASP A 77 -8.94 15.77 -13.04
C ASP A 77 -10.30 16.51 -13.01
#